data_AF-A0A930UXC6-F1
#
_entry.id   AF-A0A930UXC6-F1
#
_cell.length_a   1.000
_cell.length_b   1.000
_cell.length_c   1.000
_cell.angle_alpha   90.00
_cell.angle_beta   90.00
_cell.angle_gamma   90.00
#
_symmetry.space_group_name_H-M   'P 1'
#
loop_
_entity.id
_entity.type
_entity.pdbx_description
1 polymer ?
#
loop_
_entity_poly.entity_id
_entity_poly.type
_entity_poly.pdbx_seq_one_letter_code
_entity_poly.pdbx_strand_id
1 'polypeptide(L)'
;MREAAKKAFEDKKAEAGEGISSTEQQELEQLKQDYDAKKADAKAKLAEVPEGESAYQGLKDKVDALPEVSVPTSDDANDNGIADKRRCEC
;
A
#
# COMPACT_ATOMS: atom_id res chain seq x y z
N MET A 1 -5.43 0.71 12.80
CA MET A 1 -5.51 1.32 11.45
C MET A 1 -4.36 0.86 10.54
N ARG A 2 -3.08 1.01 10.92
CA ARG A 2 -1.91 0.60 10.07
C ARG A 2 -1.87 -0.87 9.70
N GLU A 3 -2.03 -1.73 10.71
CA GLU A 3 -2.11 -3.19 10.52
C GLU A 3 -3.26 -3.58 9.60
N ALA A 4 -4.38 -2.85 9.61
CA ALA A 4 -5.55 -3.20 8.82
C ALA A 4 -5.33 -2.99 7.32
N ALA A 5 -4.71 -1.87 6.92
CA ALA A 5 -4.43 -1.61 5.50
C ALA A 5 -3.37 -2.57 4.96
N LYS A 6 -2.30 -2.82 5.73
CA LYS A 6 -1.25 -3.77 5.35
C LYS A 6 -1.78 -5.20 5.33
N LYS A 7 -2.58 -5.58 6.32
CA LYS A 7 -3.24 -6.89 6.34
C LYS A 7 -4.18 -7.02 5.15
N ALA A 8 -5.03 -6.04 4.85
CA ALA A 8 -5.93 -6.12 3.71
C ALA A 8 -5.17 -6.21 2.38
N PHE A 9 -4.05 -5.50 2.23
CA PHE A 9 -3.17 -5.61 1.07
C PHE A 9 -2.55 -7.01 0.95
N GLU A 10 -2.07 -7.58 2.06
CA GLU A 10 -1.51 -8.94 2.10
C GLU A 10 -2.59 -10.02 1.96
N ASP A 11 -3.80 -9.81 2.49
CA ASP A 11 -4.97 -10.71 2.35
C ASP A 11 -5.38 -10.76 0.87
N LYS A 12 -5.54 -9.60 0.23
CA LYS A 12 -5.88 -9.51 -1.20
C LYS A 12 -4.78 -10.10 -2.07
N LYS A 13 -3.51 -9.83 -1.77
CA LYS A 13 -2.39 -10.45 -2.46
C LYS A 13 -2.34 -11.97 -2.24
N ALA A 14 -2.74 -12.45 -1.07
CA ALA A 14 -2.83 -13.88 -0.78
C ALA A 14 -4.01 -14.55 -1.48
N GLU A 15 -5.14 -13.85 -1.66
CA GLU A 15 -6.26 -14.32 -2.52
C GLU A 15 -5.84 -14.40 -3.99
N ALA A 16 -5.04 -13.43 -4.47
CA ALA A 16 -4.51 -13.39 -5.83
C ALA A 16 -3.50 -14.51 -6.12
N GLY A 17 -2.88 -15.10 -5.10
CA GLY A 17 -1.84 -16.11 -5.25
C GLY A 17 -0.50 -15.52 -5.75
N GLU A 18 0.12 -16.18 -6.72
CA GLU A 18 1.34 -15.65 -7.36
C GLU A 18 1.03 -14.66 -8.50
N GLY A 19 -0.22 -14.64 -8.99
CA GLY A 19 -0.72 -13.70 -10.01
C GLY A 19 -1.43 -12.49 -9.39
N ILE A 20 -1.56 -11.41 -10.14
CA ILE A 20 -2.36 -10.24 -9.75
C ILE A 20 -3.21 -9.89 -10.96
N SER A 21 -4.53 -10.01 -10.86
CA SER A 21 -5.44 -9.59 -11.92
C SER A 21 -5.50 -8.06 -12.04
N SER A 22 -5.97 -7.53 -13.18
CA SER A 22 -6.21 -6.09 -13.31
C SER A 22 -7.21 -5.55 -12.27
N THR A 23 -8.18 -6.37 -11.86
CA THR A 23 -9.17 -6.02 -10.85
C THR A 23 -8.54 -5.90 -9.47
N GLU A 24 -7.77 -6.90 -9.06
CA GLU A 24 -7.08 -6.89 -7.76
C GLU A 24 -6.00 -5.81 -7.70
N GLN A 25 -5.29 -5.59 -8.81
CA GLN A 25 -4.37 -4.47 -8.92
C GLN A 25 -5.07 -3.14 -8.62
N GLN A 26 -6.27 -2.94 -9.17
CA GLN A 26 -7.05 -1.72 -8.92
C GLN A 26 -7.46 -1.57 -7.46
N GLU A 27 -7.87 -2.65 -6.79
CA GLU A 27 -8.19 -2.63 -5.35
C GLU A 27 -6.94 -2.34 -4.50
N LEU A 28 -5.81 -2.98 -4.80
CA LEU A 28 -4.53 -2.75 -4.13
C LEU A 28 -4.05 -1.30 -4.32
N GLU A 29 -4.25 -0.75 -5.52
CA GLU A 29 -3.94 0.64 -5.84
C GLU A 29 -4.86 1.62 -5.13
N GLN A 30 -6.15 1.32 -5.01
CA GLN A 30 -7.05 2.09 -4.15
C GLN A 30 -6.60 2.06 -2.69
N LEU A 31 -6.28 0.89 -2.13
CA LEU A 31 -5.79 0.79 -0.76
C LEU A 31 -4.50 1.59 -0.56
N LYS A 32 -3.59 1.53 -1.55
CA LYS A 32 -2.36 2.34 -1.53
C LYS A 32 -2.67 3.82 -1.57
N GLN A 33 -3.53 4.28 -2.49
CA GLN A 33 -3.93 5.69 -2.58
C GLN A 33 -4.57 6.17 -1.29
N ASP A 34 -5.46 5.39 -0.69
CA ASP A 34 -6.14 5.75 0.56
C ASP A 34 -5.12 5.86 1.72
N TYR A 35 -4.13 4.98 1.73
CA TYR A 35 -3.02 5.01 2.69
C TYR A 35 -2.09 6.22 2.48
N ASP A 36 -1.68 6.50 1.24
CA ASP A 36 -0.86 7.66 0.88
C ASP A 36 -1.61 8.97 1.17
N ALA A 37 -2.91 9.03 0.88
CA ALA A 37 -3.75 10.17 1.20
C ALA A 37 -3.84 10.39 2.72
N LYS A 38 -4.04 9.33 3.53
CA LYS A 38 -4.01 9.44 5.00
C LYS A 38 -2.63 9.85 5.52
N LYS A 39 -1.54 9.39 4.88
CA LYS A 39 -0.17 9.80 5.22
C LYS A 39 0.05 11.28 4.90
N ALA A 40 -0.43 11.75 3.74
CA ALA A 40 -0.38 13.14 3.33
C ALA A 40 -1.23 14.05 4.23
N ASP A 41 -2.46 13.65 4.58
CA ASP A 41 -3.33 14.39 5.51
C ASP A 41 -2.67 14.49 6.90
N ALA A 42 -2.06 13.41 7.38
CA ALA A 42 -1.30 13.44 8.62
C ALA A 42 -0.07 14.36 8.54
N LYS A 43 0.67 14.37 7.41
CA LYS A 43 1.77 15.33 7.19
C LYS A 43 1.28 16.78 7.10
N ALA A 44 0.13 17.02 6.47
CA ALA A 44 -0.45 18.34 6.34
C ALA A 44 -0.87 18.89 7.71
N LYS A 45 -1.60 18.09 8.50
CA LYS A 45 -1.92 18.44 9.89
C LYS A 45 -0.69 18.59 10.77
N LEU A 46 0.36 17.80 10.52
CA LEU A 46 1.63 17.98 11.19
C LEU A 46 2.26 19.34 10.85
N ALA A 47 2.22 19.76 9.59
CA ALA A 47 2.72 21.07 9.16
C ALA A 47 1.93 22.24 9.78
N GLU A 48 0.67 22.04 10.18
CA GLU A 48 -0.10 23.01 10.96
C GLU A 48 0.34 23.08 12.44
N VAL A 49 1.04 22.06 12.95
CA VAL A 49 1.60 22.08 14.30
C VAL A 49 2.92 22.88 14.27
N PRO A 50 3.10 23.88 15.15
CA PRO A 50 4.36 24.61 15.23
C PRO A 50 5.52 23.67 15.59
N GLU A 51 6.60 23.72 14.81
CA GLU A 51 7.79 22.85 14.93
C GLU A 51 8.47 22.87 16.32
N GLY A 52 8.10 23.81 17.19
CA GLY A 52 8.58 23.89 18.58
C GLY A 52 7.92 22.88 19.54
N GLU A 53 6.87 22.18 19.11
CA GLU A 53 6.23 21.15 19.92
C GLU A 53 7.07 19.87 19.90
N SER A 54 7.50 19.40 21.07
CA SER A 54 8.17 18.09 21.20
C SER A 54 7.32 16.93 20.64
N ALA A 55 6.00 17.09 20.59
CA ALA A 55 5.09 16.15 19.93
C ALA A 55 5.22 16.14 18.40
N TYR A 56 5.72 17.21 17.78
CA TYR A 56 5.93 17.32 16.33
C TYR A 56 6.87 16.23 15.82
N GLN A 57 8.06 16.12 16.42
CA GLN A 57 9.05 15.12 16.03
C GLN A 57 8.47 13.70 16.15
N GLY A 58 7.81 13.40 17.28
CA GLY A 58 7.21 12.09 17.51
C GLY A 58 6.07 11.75 16.56
N LEU A 59 5.29 12.74 16.11
CA LEU A 59 4.27 12.53 15.07
C LEU A 59 4.91 12.41 13.69
N LYS A 60 5.93 13.21 13.37
CA LYS A 60 6.70 13.11 12.13
C LYS A 60 7.32 11.73 11.98
N ASP A 61 8.04 11.25 12.99
CA ASP A 61 8.66 9.93 13.00
C ASP A 61 7.63 8.82 12.83
N LYS A 62 6.46 8.94 13.49
CA LYS A 62 5.37 7.98 13.26
C LYS A 62 4.93 7.99 11.81
N VAL A 63 4.74 9.15 11.20
CA VAL A 63 4.28 9.29 9.81
C VAL A 63 5.36 8.86 8.81
N ASP A 64 6.64 9.12 9.06
CA ASP A 64 7.75 8.66 8.22
C ASP A 64 7.97 7.14 8.35
N ALA A 65 7.85 6.59 9.56
CA ALA A 65 7.91 5.15 9.84
C ALA A 65 6.71 4.36 9.28
N LEU A 66 5.80 5.02 8.55
CA LEU A 66 4.77 4.32 7.77
C LEU A 66 5.45 3.54 6.64
N PRO A 67 5.36 2.20 6.62
CA PRO A 67 5.92 1.40 5.55
C PRO A 67 5.32 1.83 4.21
N GLU A 68 6.17 1.93 3.18
CA GLU A 68 5.72 2.10 1.81
C GLU A 68 5.13 0.77 1.33
N VAL A 69 3.86 0.80 0.96
CA VAL A 69 3.19 -0.30 0.27
C VAL A 69 3.32 -0.03 -1.22
N SER A 70 3.80 -1.00 -1.99
CA SER A 70 3.94 -0.90 -3.45
C SER A 70 3.02 -1.90 -4.12
N VAL A 71 2.26 -1.42 -5.11
CA VAL A 71 1.30 -2.23 -5.87
C VAL A 71 2.09 -3.06 -6.88
N PRO A 72 1.99 -4.41 -6.83
CA PRO A 72 2.58 -5.25 -7.85
C PRO A 72 1.89 -4.99 -9.20
N THR A 73 2.63 -5.11 -10.29
CA THR A 73 2.06 -5.02 -11.65
C THR A 73 1.07 -6.17 -11.86
N SER A 74 -0.07 -5.90 -12.50
CA SER A 74 -0.97 -6.97 -12.94
C SER A 74 -0.21 -7.93 -13.83
N ASP A 75 -0.30 -9.21 -13.52
CA ASP A 75 0.42 -10.26 -14.21
C ASP A 75 -0.44 -11.49 -14.45
N ASP A 76 -1.73 -11.43 -14.14
CA ASP A 76 -2.68 -12.50 -14.37
C ASP A 76 -3.74 -12.01 -15.36
N ALA A 77 -3.51 -12.31 -16.64
CA ALA A 77 -4.35 -11.93 -17.76
C ALA A 77 -5.52 -12.92 -17.98
N ASN A 78 -5.48 -14.09 -17.36
CA ASN A 78 -6.53 -15.10 -17.46
C ASN A 78 -7.28 -15.34 -16.14
N ASP A 79 -7.03 -14.52 -15.13
CA ASP A 79 -7.66 -14.51 -13.80
C ASP A 79 -7.63 -15.89 -13.13
N ASN A 80 -6.52 -16.63 -13.27
CA ASN A 80 -6.35 -17.95 -12.67
C ASN A 80 -5.59 -17.94 -11.33
N GLY A 81 -5.19 -16.77 -10.82
CA GLY A 81 -4.39 -16.59 -9.61
C GLY A 81 -2.91 -16.94 -9.78
N ILE A 82 -2.42 -17.02 -11.02
CA ILE A 82 -1.04 -17.37 -11.36
C ILE A 82 -0.47 -16.30 -12.28
N ALA A 83 0.69 -15.76 -11.91
CA ALA A 83 1.43 -14.83 -12.75
C ALA A 83 1.80 -15.48 -14.10
N ASP A 84 1.31 -14.90 -15.20
CA ASP A 84 1.62 -15.26 -16.57
C ASP A 84 3.12 -15.05 -16.90
N LYS A 85 3.85 -14.21 -16.15
CA LYS A 85 5.33 -14.07 -16.24
C LYS A 85 6.06 -15.37 -15.94
N ARG A 86 5.43 -16.36 -15.31
CA ARG A 86 6.04 -17.69 -15.13
C ARG A 86 6.08 -18.52 -16.41
N ARG A 87 5.65 -18.00 -17.56
CA ARG A 87 5.87 -18.62 -18.88
C ARG A 87 6.98 -17.93 -19.68
N CYS A 88 8.17 -17.86 -19.10
CA CYS A 88 9.41 -17.78 -19.88
C CYS A 88 10.40 -18.79 -19.29
N GLU A 89 10.10 -20.08 -19.44
CA GLU A 89 11.16 -21.07 -19.57
C GLU A 89 11.58 -21.03 -21.05
N CYS A 90 12.86 -20.71 -21.28
CA CYS A 90 13.66 -20.67 -22.52
C CYS A 90 14.02 -19.27 -23.04
#